data_AF-A0AAV5YME2-F1
#
_entry.id   AF-A0AAV5YME2-F1
#
_cell.length_a   1.000
_cell.length_b   1.000
_cell.length_c   1.000
_cell.angle_alpha   90.00
_cell.angle_beta   90.00
_cell.angle_gamma   90.00
#
_symmetry.space_group_name_H-M   'P 1'
#
loop_
_entity.id
_entity.type
_entity.pdbx_description
1 polymer ?
#
loop_
_entity_poly.entity_id
_entity_poly.type
_entity_poly.pdbx_seq_one_letter_code
_entity_poly.pdbx_strand_id
1 'polypeptide(L)'
;MSRELLDQLRIDRSADRPPRRRGRRYAIVAIALVAAAVGVWLGWARMRPPTVQLTVARAATAGGGPGSVLDASGYVTARRQATVSAKITGKVTEVLIEEGMRVREGAVLARLDDTEARAQLDLARAQLAAARSQLAEVRAQLEQAERDYARQQGLYDRALVSPQSLDAALAQRDMLRARLLSTQEQIKVAQESVSVAQVQLDNTVIRAPFGGVVVAKSAQPGEMISPISAGGGFTRTGIGTIVDMDSLEIQVDVNESYINRVAAGQPVEATLNAYPDWRIPG
;
A
#
# COMPACT_ATOMS: atom_id res chain seq x y z
N MET A 1 -48.02 -20.75 -118.21
CA MET A 1 -48.99 -21.76 -118.69
C MET A 1 -49.11 -22.84 -117.61
N SER A 2 -50.26 -23.40 -117.25
CA SER A 2 -51.67 -22.99 -117.36
C SER A 2 -52.51 -24.18 -116.87
N ARG A 3 -53.47 -23.97 -115.95
CA ARG A 3 -54.64 -24.81 -115.59
C ARG A 3 -54.43 -26.35 -115.53
N GLU A 4 -54.57 -27.02 -114.40
CA GLU A 4 -55.81 -27.16 -113.60
C GLU A 4 -56.97 -27.83 -114.38
N LEU A 5 -57.70 -28.70 -113.66
CA LEU A 5 -59.01 -29.29 -113.97
C LEU A 5 -59.12 -30.50 -114.92
N LEU A 6 -60.01 -31.41 -114.47
CA LEU A 6 -60.69 -32.55 -115.14
C LEU A 6 -59.87 -33.84 -115.34
N ASP A 7 -60.14 -35.01 -114.73
CA ASP A 7 -61.34 -35.70 -114.14
C ASP A 7 -61.97 -36.76 -115.08
N GLN A 8 -62.49 -37.85 -114.47
CA GLN A 8 -63.27 -38.97 -115.06
C GLN A 8 -62.44 -39.93 -115.97
N LEU A 9 -62.54 -41.26 -115.93
CA LEU A 9 -63.65 -42.21 -115.72
C LEU A 9 -63.25 -43.39 -114.78
N ARG A 10 -64.10 -43.83 -113.81
CA ARG A 10 -65.06 -44.99 -113.85
C ARG A 10 -64.40 -46.39 -113.61
N ILE A 11 -64.49 -47.03 -112.42
CA ILE A 11 -65.58 -47.89 -111.83
C ILE A 11 -65.66 -49.29 -112.52
N ASP A 12 -65.81 -50.48 -111.91
CA ASP A 12 -66.50 -51.03 -110.68
C ASP A 12 -65.64 -52.13 -109.94
N ARG A 13 -65.74 -52.40 -108.61
CA ARG A 13 -66.61 -53.37 -107.83
C ARG A 13 -66.29 -54.87 -108.11
N SER A 14 -66.19 -55.83 -107.16
CA SER A 14 -67.01 -56.25 -105.98
C SER A 14 -66.22 -57.32 -105.14
N ALA A 15 -66.65 -58.06 -104.09
CA ALA A 15 -67.52 -57.95 -102.88
C ALA A 15 -67.59 -59.37 -102.19
N ASP A 16 -67.79 -59.63 -100.88
CA ASP A 16 -67.55 -58.90 -99.62
C ASP A 16 -67.73 -59.82 -98.34
N ARG A 17 -67.00 -59.57 -97.22
CA ARG A 17 -67.41 -59.75 -95.78
C ARG A 17 -67.35 -61.10 -94.94
N PRO A 18 -67.50 -61.06 -93.57
CA PRO A 18 -66.83 -61.97 -92.58
C PRO A 18 -67.79 -62.64 -91.54
N PRO A 19 -67.37 -63.11 -90.33
CA PRO A 19 -67.52 -62.27 -89.10
C PRO A 19 -66.68 -62.53 -87.80
N ARG A 20 -66.43 -61.43 -87.04
CA ARG A 20 -66.54 -61.18 -85.56
C ARG A 20 -66.11 -62.19 -84.47
N ARG A 21 -65.20 -61.76 -83.56
CA ARG A 21 -65.40 -61.57 -82.08
C ARG A 21 -64.07 -61.33 -81.31
N ARG A 22 -63.86 -60.19 -80.59
CA ARG A 22 -62.72 -60.05 -79.63
C ARG A 22 -62.77 -58.87 -78.62
N GLY A 23 -63.80 -58.80 -77.75
CA GLY A 23 -63.99 -57.68 -76.80
C GLY A 23 -63.19 -57.71 -75.47
N ARG A 24 -62.69 -58.86 -75.01
CA ARG A 24 -62.11 -59.04 -73.65
C ARG A 24 -60.71 -58.44 -73.41
N ARG A 25 -60.14 -57.70 -74.37
CA ARG A 25 -58.72 -57.28 -74.36
C ARG A 25 -58.45 -55.97 -73.61
N TYR A 26 -59.30 -54.96 -73.79
CA TYR A 26 -59.05 -53.60 -73.29
C TYR A 26 -59.19 -53.47 -71.77
N ALA A 27 -60.03 -54.31 -71.14
CA ALA A 27 -60.22 -54.31 -69.68
C ALA A 27 -58.94 -54.67 -68.90
N ILE A 28 -58.10 -55.55 -69.43
CA ILE A 28 -56.86 -55.99 -68.77
C ILE A 28 -55.83 -54.85 -68.75
N VAL A 29 -55.74 -54.07 -69.84
CA VAL A 29 -54.84 -52.91 -69.95
C VAL A 29 -55.20 -51.80 -68.96
N ALA A 30 -56.50 -51.55 -68.77
CA ALA A 30 -56.98 -50.55 -67.81
C ALA A 30 -56.59 -50.89 -66.36
N ILE A 31 -56.74 -52.17 -65.96
CA ILE A 31 -56.37 -52.64 -64.61
C ILE A 31 -54.85 -52.52 -64.38
N ALA A 32 -54.03 -52.85 -65.38
CA ALA A 32 -52.58 -52.72 -65.29
C ALA A 32 -52.12 -51.26 -65.08
N LEU A 33 -52.76 -50.29 -65.75
CA LEU A 33 -52.48 -48.86 -65.57
C LEU A 33 -52.86 -48.36 -64.17
N VAL A 34 -54.00 -48.79 -63.62
CA VAL A 34 -54.40 -48.44 -62.25
C VAL A 34 -53.44 -49.03 -61.22
N ALA A 35 -53.02 -50.29 -61.40
CA ALA A 35 -52.02 -50.92 -60.53
C ALA A 35 -50.67 -50.20 -60.55
N ALA A 36 -50.21 -49.76 -61.73
CA ALA A 36 -48.99 -48.97 -61.88
C ALA A 36 -49.10 -47.60 -61.18
N ALA A 37 -50.22 -46.89 -61.35
CA ALA A 37 -50.46 -45.60 -60.69
C ALA A 37 -50.49 -45.71 -59.16
N VAL A 38 -51.14 -46.76 -58.62
CA VAL A 38 -51.15 -47.05 -57.17
C VAL A 38 -49.75 -47.41 -56.67
N GLY A 39 -48.97 -48.18 -57.44
CA GLY A 39 -47.57 -48.50 -57.11
C GLY A 39 -46.67 -47.27 -57.01
N VAL A 40 -46.76 -46.36 -57.97
CA VAL A 40 -46.02 -45.08 -57.96
C VAL A 40 -46.47 -44.20 -56.78
N TRP A 41 -47.78 -44.12 -56.52
CA TRP A 41 -48.32 -43.34 -55.40
C TRP A 41 -47.87 -43.87 -54.03
N LEU A 42 -47.88 -45.20 -53.80
CA LEU A 42 -47.31 -45.77 -52.59
C LEU A 42 -45.79 -45.56 -52.49
N GLY A 43 -45.06 -45.58 -53.61
CA GLY A 43 -43.63 -45.28 -53.66
C GLY A 43 -43.32 -43.88 -53.17
N TRP A 44 -43.99 -42.86 -53.72
CA TRP A 44 -43.86 -41.47 -53.28
C TRP A 44 -44.38 -41.23 -51.86
N ALA A 45 -45.50 -41.84 -51.46
CA ALA A 45 -46.04 -41.72 -50.11
C ALA A 45 -45.08 -42.26 -49.02
N ARG A 46 -44.15 -43.15 -49.38
CA ARG A 46 -43.10 -43.70 -48.51
C ARG A 46 -41.85 -42.81 -48.45
N MET A 47 -41.66 -41.89 -49.39
CA MET A 47 -40.60 -40.88 -49.38
C MET A 47 -41.01 -39.62 -48.61
N ARG A 48 -41.37 -39.78 -47.33
CA ARG A 48 -41.45 -38.65 -46.39
C ARG A 48 -40.05 -38.42 -45.81
N PRO A 49 -39.42 -37.24 -45.99
CA PRO A 49 -38.12 -36.98 -45.36
C PRO A 49 -38.28 -37.03 -43.83
N PRO A 50 -37.33 -37.63 -43.08
CA PRO A 50 -37.42 -37.67 -41.64
C PRO A 50 -37.34 -36.26 -41.06
N THR A 51 -38.31 -35.90 -40.23
CA THR A 51 -38.27 -34.63 -39.49
C THR A 51 -37.12 -34.68 -38.49
N VAL A 52 -36.01 -34.04 -38.83
CA VAL A 52 -34.88 -33.85 -37.92
C VAL A 52 -35.37 -33.04 -36.73
N GLN A 53 -35.66 -33.71 -35.62
CA GLN A 53 -35.76 -33.04 -34.34
C GLN A 53 -34.38 -32.48 -34.03
N LEU A 54 -34.24 -31.17 -34.22
CA LEU A 54 -33.15 -30.41 -33.64
C LEU A 54 -33.34 -30.44 -32.12
N THR A 55 -32.91 -31.53 -31.48
CA THR A 55 -32.46 -31.47 -30.10
C THR A 55 -31.33 -30.46 -30.10
N VAL A 56 -31.66 -29.20 -29.85
CA VAL A 56 -30.66 -28.16 -29.66
C VAL A 56 -29.80 -28.68 -28.53
N ALA A 57 -28.55 -29.00 -28.84
CA ALA A 57 -27.54 -29.24 -27.83
C ALA A 57 -27.41 -27.90 -27.11
N ARG A 58 -28.21 -27.73 -26.05
CA ARG A 58 -28.02 -26.70 -25.05
C ARG A 58 -26.60 -26.96 -24.59
N ALA A 59 -25.68 -26.13 -25.09
CA ALA A 59 -24.27 -26.31 -24.86
C ALA A 59 -24.13 -26.57 -23.36
N ALA A 60 -23.51 -27.70 -22.99
CA ALA A 60 -23.18 -27.93 -21.61
C ALA A 60 -22.42 -26.68 -21.20
N THR A 61 -23.00 -25.89 -20.30
CA THR A 61 -22.35 -24.71 -19.76
C THR A 61 -21.12 -25.27 -19.08
N ALA A 62 -19.98 -25.21 -19.79
CA ALA A 62 -18.70 -25.65 -19.29
C ALA A 62 -18.56 -24.95 -17.95
N GLY A 63 -18.63 -25.74 -16.88
CA GLY A 63 -19.02 -25.21 -15.57
C GLY A 63 -18.08 -24.08 -15.25
N GLY A 64 -18.61 -22.87 -15.10
CA GLY A 64 -17.85 -21.68 -14.76
C GLY A 64 -17.36 -21.79 -13.33
N GLY A 65 -16.42 -22.71 -13.09
CA GLY A 65 -15.58 -22.73 -11.90
C GLY A 65 -15.03 -21.32 -11.77
N PRO A 66 -15.27 -20.67 -10.62
CA PRO A 66 -15.60 -19.26 -10.54
C PRO A 66 -14.61 -18.41 -11.32
N GLY A 67 -15.03 -17.98 -12.52
CA GLY A 67 -14.21 -17.15 -13.39
C GLY A 67 -13.89 -15.86 -12.66
N SER A 68 -12.62 -15.45 -12.69
CA SER A 68 -12.17 -14.20 -12.09
C SER A 68 -13.03 -13.05 -12.61
N VAL A 69 -13.75 -12.40 -11.68
CA VAL A 69 -14.68 -11.29 -12.02
C VAL A 69 -13.90 -10.08 -12.57
N LEU A 70 -12.61 -10.04 -12.24
CA LEU A 70 -11.61 -9.09 -12.68
C LEU A 70 -10.23 -9.75 -12.54
N ASP A 71 -9.49 -9.90 -13.65
CA ASP A 71 -8.04 -10.11 -13.62
C ASP A 71 -7.37 -8.72 -13.71
N ALA A 72 -6.43 -8.43 -12.83
CA ALA A 72 -5.67 -7.17 -12.84
C ALA A 72 -4.26 -7.36 -12.30
N SER A 73 -3.29 -6.70 -12.94
CA SER A 73 -1.89 -6.71 -12.50
C SER A 73 -1.64 -5.71 -11.37
N GLY A 74 -0.79 -6.07 -10.42
CA GLY A 74 -0.40 -5.21 -9.31
C GLY A 74 1.04 -5.43 -8.87
N TYR A 75 1.48 -4.60 -7.92
CA TYR A 75 2.82 -4.63 -7.34
C TYR A 75 2.73 -4.95 -5.84
N VAL A 76 3.62 -5.82 -5.36
CA VAL A 76 3.81 -6.00 -3.92
C VAL A 76 4.52 -4.75 -3.39
N THR A 77 3.85 -4.04 -2.49
CA THR A 77 4.38 -2.88 -1.79
C THR A 77 4.41 -3.16 -0.28
N ALA A 78 5.08 -2.31 0.47
CA ALA A 78 5.06 -2.38 1.93
C ALA A 78 4.13 -1.31 2.49
N ARG A 79 3.28 -1.71 3.44
CA ARG A 79 2.37 -0.82 4.15
C ARG A 79 3.10 0.30 4.92
N ARG A 80 4.37 0.07 5.29
CA ARG A 80 5.22 1.07 5.94
C ARG A 80 6.57 1.14 5.26
N GLN A 81 6.85 2.31 4.69
CA GLN A 81 8.14 2.70 4.15
C GLN A 81 8.49 4.08 4.72
N ALA A 82 9.74 4.27 5.14
CA ALA A 82 10.24 5.56 5.61
C ALA A 82 11.66 5.82 5.13
N THR A 83 11.86 6.93 4.42
CA THR A 83 13.18 7.51 4.19
C THR A 83 13.61 8.21 5.47
N VAL A 84 14.72 7.77 6.08
CA VAL A 84 15.19 8.34 7.34
C VAL A 84 16.12 9.52 7.08
N SER A 85 15.75 10.67 7.62
CA SER A 85 16.44 11.95 7.48
C SER A 85 17.11 12.39 8.78
N ALA A 86 18.11 13.27 8.67
CA ALA A 86 18.66 13.96 9.83
C ALA A 86 17.67 15.01 10.36
N LYS A 87 17.59 15.17 11.68
CA LYS A 87 16.80 16.25 12.32
C LYS A 87 17.52 17.60 12.32
N ILE A 88 18.83 17.57 12.14
CA ILE A 88 19.74 18.73 12.12
C ILE A 88 20.56 18.70 10.84
N THR A 89 21.09 19.85 10.42
CA THR A 89 22.08 19.91 9.35
C THR A 89 23.45 19.51 9.89
N GLY A 90 24.18 18.67 9.18
CA GLY A 90 25.54 18.28 9.58
C GLY A 90 26.26 17.41 8.55
N LYS A 91 27.57 17.27 8.73
CA LYS A 91 28.42 16.37 7.92
C LYS A 91 28.28 14.94 8.43
N VAL A 92 28.23 13.96 7.53
CA VAL A 92 28.26 12.53 7.89
C VAL A 92 29.68 12.09 8.22
N THR A 93 29.87 11.49 9.41
CA THR A 93 31.12 10.86 9.82
C THR A 93 31.12 9.37 9.45
N GLU A 94 30.02 8.66 9.75
CA GLU A 94 29.89 7.21 9.55
C GLU A 94 28.49 6.86 9.00
N VAL A 95 28.40 5.87 8.11
CA VAL A 95 27.13 5.24 7.67
C VAL A 95 27.23 3.74 7.94
N LEU A 96 26.37 3.25 8.83
CA LEU A 96 26.41 1.90 9.42
C LEU A 96 25.42 0.91 8.79
N ILE A 97 24.84 1.28 7.64
CA ILE A 97 23.88 0.47 6.88
C ILE A 97 24.36 0.11 5.49
N GLU A 98 23.83 -0.99 4.96
CA GLU A 98 24.00 -1.46 3.59
C GLU A 98 22.63 -1.91 3.04
N GLU A 99 22.48 -1.97 1.73
CA GLU A 99 21.23 -2.37 1.09
C GLU A 99 20.98 -3.88 1.28
N GLY A 100 19.73 -4.26 1.56
CA GLY A 100 19.37 -5.61 1.98
C GLY A 100 19.60 -5.91 3.47
N MET A 101 20.25 -5.01 4.23
CA MET A 101 20.48 -5.22 5.67
C MET A 101 19.17 -5.16 6.47
N ARG A 102 18.94 -6.15 7.33
CA ARG A 102 17.85 -6.11 8.34
C ARG A 102 18.27 -5.26 9.54
N VAL A 103 17.45 -4.27 9.88
CA VAL A 103 17.64 -3.36 11.02
C VAL A 103 16.49 -3.50 12.02
N ARG A 104 16.78 -3.25 13.30
CA ARG A 104 15.77 -3.18 14.38
C ARG A 104 15.42 -1.73 14.66
N GLU A 105 14.25 -1.49 15.24
CA GLU A 105 13.88 -0.18 15.78
C GLU A 105 14.97 0.36 16.73
N GLY A 106 15.25 1.67 16.66
CA GLY A 106 16.28 2.33 17.47
C GLY A 106 17.73 2.04 17.07
N ALA A 107 17.99 1.10 16.14
CA ALA A 107 19.33 0.82 15.62
C ALA A 107 19.94 2.05 14.92
N VAL A 108 21.24 2.29 15.12
CA VAL A 108 21.94 3.45 14.56
C VAL A 108 22.25 3.21 13.08
N LEU A 109 21.82 4.14 12.23
CA LEU A 109 21.97 4.07 10.77
C LEU A 109 23.17 4.87 10.27
N ALA A 110 23.41 6.03 10.88
CA ALA A 110 24.54 6.91 10.57
C ALA A 110 24.84 7.81 11.77
N ARG A 111 26.03 8.43 11.74
CA ARG A 111 26.47 9.45 12.70
C ARG A 111 26.94 10.69 11.97
N LEU A 112 26.49 11.85 12.45
CA LEU A 112 27.00 13.14 12.03
C LEU A 112 28.30 13.49 12.80
N ASP A 113 28.98 14.55 12.38
CA ASP A 113 29.97 15.23 13.20
C ASP A 113 29.27 15.78 14.45
N ASP A 114 29.76 15.40 15.63
CA ASP A 114 29.20 15.77 16.92
C ASP A 114 30.13 16.65 17.76
N THR A 115 31.24 17.13 17.17
CA THR A 115 32.27 17.93 17.84
C THR A 115 31.68 19.18 18.52
N GLU A 116 30.87 19.94 17.80
CA GLU A 116 30.21 21.15 18.31
C GLU A 116 29.14 20.82 19.37
N ALA A 117 28.32 19.79 19.14
CA ALA A 117 27.27 19.36 20.06
C ALA A 117 27.84 18.86 21.40
N ARG A 118 28.97 18.13 21.38
CA ARG A 118 29.70 17.73 22.58
C ARG A 118 30.27 18.93 23.34
N ALA A 119 30.92 19.86 22.63
CA ALA A 119 31.47 21.07 23.24
C ALA A 119 30.37 21.92 23.92
N GLN A 120 29.21 22.06 23.28
CA GLN A 120 28.06 22.77 23.84
C GLN A 120 27.45 22.05 25.07
N LEU A 121 27.41 20.72 25.06
CA LEU A 121 26.96 19.91 26.19
C LEU A 121 27.92 20.01 27.39
N ASP A 122 29.23 19.99 27.16
CA ASP A 122 30.22 20.12 28.22
C ASP A 122 30.29 21.56 28.78
N LEU A 123 30.04 22.58 27.95
CA LEU A 123 29.80 23.96 28.41
C LEU A 123 28.56 24.04 29.33
N ALA A 124 27.43 23.45 28.93
CA ALA A 124 26.22 23.43 29.76
C ALA A 124 26.44 22.67 31.09
N ARG A 125 27.19 21.56 31.06
CA ARG A 125 27.59 20.80 32.27
C ARG A 125 28.47 21.64 33.20
N ALA A 126 29.41 22.42 32.66
CA ALA A 126 30.24 23.34 33.45
C ALA A 126 29.40 24.46 34.09
N GLN A 127 28.42 25.02 33.37
CA GLN A 127 27.48 26.01 33.91
C GLN A 127 26.62 25.43 35.05
N LEU A 128 26.13 24.19 34.91
CA LEU A 128 25.41 23.49 35.98
C LEU A 128 26.30 23.21 37.20
N ALA A 129 27.58 22.89 37.00
CA ALA A 129 28.54 22.73 38.10
C ALA A 129 28.77 24.06 38.83
N ALA A 130 28.95 25.17 38.11
CA ALA A 130 29.08 26.50 38.70
C ALA A 130 27.83 26.91 39.51
N ALA A 131 26.62 26.69 38.96
CA ALA A 131 25.36 26.97 39.66
C ALA A 131 25.21 26.14 40.95
N ARG A 132 25.63 24.86 40.93
CA ARG A 132 25.66 24.00 42.12
C ARG A 132 26.65 24.51 43.18
N SER A 133 27.81 25.01 42.78
CA SER A 133 28.76 25.66 43.70
C SER A 133 28.19 26.95 44.30
N GLN A 134 27.49 27.77 43.51
CA GLN A 134 26.83 28.98 44.00
C GLN A 134 25.74 28.67 45.04
N LEU A 135 24.99 27.57 44.88
CA LEU A 135 24.02 27.10 45.90
C LEU A 135 24.71 26.63 47.18
N ALA A 136 25.90 26.02 47.10
CA ALA A 136 26.66 25.64 48.30
C ALA A 136 27.13 26.88 49.09
N GLU A 137 27.60 27.93 48.41
CA GLU A 137 27.95 29.21 49.03
C GLU A 137 26.73 29.86 49.71
N VAL A 138 25.61 29.99 49.01
CA VAL A 138 24.39 30.62 49.54
C VAL A 138 23.80 29.81 50.71
N ARG A 139 23.93 28.47 50.70
CA ARG A 139 23.57 27.62 51.83
C ARG A 139 24.42 27.89 53.07
N ALA A 140 25.75 27.96 52.92
CA ALA A 140 26.64 28.26 54.03
C ALA A 140 26.39 29.67 54.62
N GLN A 141 26.11 30.66 53.75
CA GLN A 141 25.71 32.01 54.17
C GLN A 141 24.38 32.01 54.96
N LEU A 142 23.36 31.29 54.46
CA LEU A 142 22.07 31.16 55.14
C LEU A 142 22.21 30.46 56.50
N GLU A 143 22.95 29.34 56.56
CA GLU A 143 23.15 28.59 57.80
C GLU A 143 23.88 29.43 58.86
N GLN A 144 24.86 30.26 58.45
CA GLN A 144 25.48 31.23 59.35
C GLN A 144 24.47 32.30 59.82
N ALA A 145 23.67 32.87 58.91
CA ALA A 145 22.67 33.88 59.26
C ALA A 145 21.54 33.32 60.17
N GLU A 146 21.18 32.05 60.02
CA GLU A 146 20.25 31.34 60.91
C GLU A 146 20.88 31.15 62.31
N ARG A 147 22.16 30.77 62.39
CA ARG A 147 22.91 30.70 63.65
C ARG A 147 23.10 32.08 64.31
N ASP A 148 23.26 33.14 63.53
CA ASP A 148 23.37 34.51 64.03
C ASP A 148 22.03 35.04 64.54
N TYR A 149 20.94 34.85 63.79
CA TYR A 149 19.57 35.16 64.23
C TYR A 149 19.19 34.42 65.51
N ALA A 150 19.48 33.11 65.61
CA ALA A 150 19.21 32.33 66.82
C ALA A 150 19.99 32.85 68.05
N ARG A 151 21.24 33.31 67.86
CA ARG A 151 22.02 33.96 68.93
C ARG A 151 21.45 35.32 69.34
N GLN A 152 21.00 36.15 68.38
CA GLN A 152 20.39 37.44 68.69
C GLN A 152 19.03 37.26 69.40
N GLN A 153 18.20 36.32 68.97
CA GLN A 153 16.93 36.00 69.65
C GLN A 153 17.20 35.62 71.11
N GLY A 154 18.09 34.65 71.35
CA GLY A 154 18.45 34.24 72.71
C GLY A 154 19.21 35.29 73.54
N LEU A 155 19.59 36.45 72.99
CA LEU A 155 20.07 37.62 73.73
C LEU A 155 18.94 38.63 73.97
N TYR A 156 18.06 38.81 72.99
CA TYR A 156 16.87 39.67 73.07
C TYR A 156 15.87 39.17 74.11
N ASP A 157 15.66 37.86 74.20
CA ASP A 157 14.83 37.19 75.21
C ASP A 157 15.37 37.41 76.65
N ARG A 158 16.64 37.84 76.78
CA ARG A 158 17.29 38.23 78.04
C ARG A 158 17.48 39.75 78.18
N ALA A 159 16.87 40.54 77.29
CA ALA A 159 16.99 42.00 77.20
C ALA A 159 18.43 42.54 77.05
N LEU A 160 19.34 41.75 76.46
CA LEU A 160 20.76 42.10 76.32
C LEU A 160 21.11 42.82 75.00
N VAL A 161 20.16 42.90 74.06
CA VAL A 161 20.33 43.56 72.74
C VAL A 161 19.07 44.31 72.33
N SER A 162 19.18 45.27 71.40
CA SER A 162 18.05 46.09 70.96
C SER A 162 17.14 45.36 69.95
N PRO A 163 15.83 45.69 69.87
CA PRO A 163 14.93 45.12 68.86
C PRO A 163 15.50 45.25 67.44
N GLN A 164 16.00 46.43 67.10
CA GLN A 164 16.62 46.74 65.80
C GLN A 164 17.75 45.76 65.41
N SER A 165 18.50 45.22 66.38
CA SER A 165 19.56 44.24 66.10
C SER A 165 19.02 42.83 65.79
N LEU A 166 17.89 42.47 66.40
CA LEU A 166 17.15 41.24 66.09
C LEU A 166 16.47 41.36 64.72
N ASP A 167 15.81 42.50 64.45
CA ASP A 167 15.15 42.80 63.18
C ASP A 167 16.15 42.77 62.00
N ALA A 168 17.35 43.30 62.19
CA ALA A 168 18.42 43.25 61.19
C ALA A 168 18.90 41.81 60.91
N ALA A 169 19.05 40.98 61.94
CA ALA A 169 19.42 39.57 61.78
C ALA A 169 18.30 38.75 61.11
N LEU A 170 17.04 39.03 61.45
CA LEU A 170 15.84 38.46 60.85
C LEU A 170 15.76 38.80 59.35
N ALA A 171 15.92 40.08 58.98
CA ALA A 171 15.92 40.52 57.60
C ALA A 171 17.07 39.91 56.78
N GLN A 172 18.28 39.80 57.36
CA GLN A 172 19.42 39.17 56.70
C GLN A 172 19.19 37.67 56.44
N ARG A 173 18.62 36.94 57.40
CA ARG A 173 18.20 35.53 57.22
C ARG A 173 17.22 35.39 56.06
N ASP A 174 16.16 36.18 56.05
CA ASP A 174 15.09 36.03 55.06
C ASP A 174 15.49 36.52 53.67
N MET A 175 16.39 37.51 53.56
CA MET A 175 17.07 37.85 52.30
C MET A 175 17.85 36.66 51.74
N LEU A 176 18.66 36.00 52.56
CA LEU A 176 19.45 34.82 52.14
C LEU A 176 18.55 33.62 51.83
N ARG A 177 17.40 33.49 52.52
CA ARG A 177 16.39 32.48 52.24
C ARG A 177 15.71 32.70 50.88
N ALA A 178 15.42 33.94 50.51
CA ALA A 178 14.95 34.29 49.17
C ALA A 178 16.04 34.04 48.10
N ARG A 179 17.31 34.36 48.39
CA ARG A 179 18.45 34.07 47.52
C ARG A 179 18.68 32.56 47.32
N LEU A 180 18.44 31.74 48.36
CA LEU A 180 18.48 30.28 48.25
C LEU A 180 17.47 29.78 47.21
N LEU A 181 16.22 30.23 47.31
CA LEU A 181 15.15 29.84 46.38
C LEU A 181 15.48 30.24 44.94
N SER A 182 15.92 31.48 44.69
CA SER A 182 16.30 31.91 43.33
C SER A 182 17.51 31.14 42.78
N THR A 183 18.48 30.78 43.62
CA THR A 183 19.64 29.95 43.21
C THR A 183 19.22 28.49 42.94
N GLN A 184 18.19 27.97 43.62
CA GLN A 184 17.61 26.66 43.32
C GLN A 184 16.90 26.64 41.97
N GLU A 185 16.15 27.69 41.62
CA GLU A 185 15.53 27.81 40.28
C GLU A 185 16.59 27.98 39.18
N GLN A 186 17.68 28.72 39.42
CA GLN A 186 18.81 28.82 38.49
C GLN A 186 19.45 27.44 38.19
N ILE A 187 19.53 26.54 39.18
CA ILE A 187 20.00 25.17 38.96
C ILE A 187 19.05 24.37 38.09
N LYS A 188 17.73 24.55 38.21
CA LYS A 188 16.77 23.92 37.27
C LYS A 188 17.00 24.43 35.85
N VAL A 189 17.12 25.74 35.66
CA VAL A 189 17.40 26.34 34.34
C VAL A 189 18.71 25.80 33.73
N ALA A 190 19.77 25.69 34.53
CA ALA A 190 21.03 25.09 34.08
C ALA A 190 20.91 23.58 33.78
N GLN A 191 20.06 22.85 34.51
CA GLN A 191 19.80 21.43 34.26
C GLN A 191 18.97 21.21 32.99
N GLU A 192 17.97 22.06 32.71
CA GLU A 192 17.25 22.03 31.43
C GLU A 192 18.15 22.45 30.25
N SER A 193 19.10 23.36 30.46
CA SER A 193 20.12 23.68 29.45
C SER A 193 20.97 22.45 29.09
N VAL A 194 21.40 21.65 30.08
CA VAL A 194 22.08 20.36 29.84
C VAL A 194 21.16 19.37 29.13
N SER A 195 19.87 19.32 29.48
CA SER A 195 18.87 18.47 28.81
C SER A 195 18.73 18.83 27.32
N VAL A 196 18.60 20.11 26.99
CA VAL A 196 18.53 20.60 25.60
C VAL A 196 19.82 20.30 24.83
N ALA A 197 20.99 20.50 25.43
CA ALA A 197 22.26 20.17 24.79
C ALA A 197 22.45 18.66 24.57
N GLN A 198 21.96 17.81 25.49
CA GLN A 198 21.95 16.35 25.31
C GLN A 198 21.03 15.95 24.15
N VAL A 199 19.83 16.55 24.04
CA VAL A 199 18.93 16.31 22.89
C VAL A 199 19.56 16.75 21.57
N GLN A 200 20.33 17.84 21.55
CA GLN A 200 21.08 18.25 20.35
C GLN A 200 22.17 17.24 19.97
N LEU A 201 22.91 16.71 20.96
CA LEU A 201 23.88 15.64 20.74
C LEU A 201 23.19 14.34 20.26
N ASP A 202 22.08 13.94 20.87
CA ASP A 202 21.35 12.73 20.47
C ASP A 202 20.81 12.82 19.02
N ASN A 203 20.51 14.04 18.54
CA ASN A 203 20.09 14.28 17.16
C ASN A 203 21.22 14.14 16.12
N THR A 204 22.50 14.03 16.52
CA THR A 204 23.61 13.67 15.61
C THR A 204 23.63 12.16 15.30
N VAL A 205 22.99 11.34 16.13
CA VAL A 205 22.96 9.87 16.03
C VAL A 205 21.61 9.43 15.47
N ILE A 206 21.58 9.10 14.18
CA ILE A 206 20.31 8.88 13.47
C ILE A 206 19.95 7.40 13.49
N ARG A 207 18.67 7.11 13.77
CA ARG A 207 18.18 5.78 14.17
C ARG A 207 16.98 5.33 13.34
N ALA A 208 16.81 4.01 13.25
CA ALA A 208 15.63 3.39 12.64
C ALA A 208 14.34 3.75 13.42
N PRO A 209 13.28 4.27 12.77
CA PRO A 209 12.00 4.55 13.42
C PRO A 209 11.13 3.29 13.63
N PHE A 210 11.44 2.18 12.95
CA PHE A 210 10.83 0.86 13.13
C PHE A 210 11.82 -0.22 12.62
N GLY A 211 11.56 -1.50 12.94
CA GLY A 211 12.34 -2.63 12.40
C GLY A 211 11.96 -2.98 10.97
N GLY A 212 12.92 -3.36 10.13
CA GLY A 212 12.67 -3.63 8.71
C GLY A 212 13.94 -3.96 7.92
N VAL A 213 13.86 -3.85 6.59
CA VAL A 213 15.00 -3.98 5.67
C VAL A 213 15.36 -2.62 5.09
N VAL A 214 16.66 -2.33 5.00
CA VAL A 214 17.19 -1.17 4.26
C VAL A 214 17.12 -1.46 2.77
N VAL A 215 16.30 -0.71 2.04
CA VAL A 215 16.09 -0.90 0.58
C VAL A 215 16.93 0.07 -0.26
N ALA A 216 17.36 1.20 0.30
CA ALA A 216 18.26 2.16 -0.36
C ALA A 216 19.23 2.80 0.64
N LYS A 217 20.49 2.97 0.24
CA LYS A 217 21.55 3.69 0.97
C LYS A 217 21.81 5.03 0.28
N SER A 218 21.06 6.05 0.70
CA SER A 218 21.06 7.37 0.06
C SER A 218 22.30 8.20 0.38
N ALA A 219 22.93 8.07 1.56
CA ALA A 219 24.05 8.89 1.98
C ALA A 219 25.40 8.15 2.05
N GLN A 220 26.49 8.89 1.86
CA GLN A 220 27.87 8.44 1.99
C GLN A 220 28.62 9.22 3.10
N PRO A 221 29.63 8.62 3.75
CA PRO A 221 30.51 9.34 4.67
C PRO A 221 31.18 10.55 4.00
N GLY A 222 31.27 11.67 4.71
CA GLY A 222 31.82 12.92 4.23
C GLY A 222 30.82 13.88 3.59
N GLU A 223 29.63 13.42 3.18
CA GLU A 223 28.57 14.27 2.61
C GLU A 223 27.91 15.16 3.67
N MET A 224 27.24 16.24 3.22
CA MET A 224 26.38 17.06 4.07
C MET A 224 24.94 16.57 3.97
N ILE A 225 24.27 16.44 5.12
CA ILE A 225 22.83 16.13 5.19
C ILE A 225 22.10 17.31 5.82
N SER A 226 20.92 17.62 5.31
CA SER A 226 20.03 18.64 5.88
C SER A 226 18.56 18.29 5.60
N PRO A 227 17.67 18.36 6.61
CA PRO A 227 16.24 18.17 6.40
C PRO A 227 15.57 19.27 5.56
N ILE A 228 16.21 20.43 5.43
CA ILE A 228 15.65 21.64 4.78
C ILE A 228 16.20 21.84 3.36
N SER A 229 17.36 21.24 3.03
CA SER A 229 18.02 21.44 1.73
C SER A 229 17.47 20.50 0.65
N ALA A 230 16.68 21.05 -0.27
CA ALA A 230 16.16 20.32 -1.43
C ALA A 230 17.24 20.05 -2.50
N GLY A 231 18.09 19.05 -2.27
CA GLY A 231 18.85 18.35 -3.31
C GLY A 231 19.88 19.18 -4.08
N GLY A 232 20.80 19.84 -3.38
CA GLY A 232 22.03 20.33 -4.02
C GLY A 232 23.00 19.17 -4.29
N GLY A 233 23.93 19.32 -5.23
CA GLY A 233 24.86 18.24 -5.63
C GLY A 233 25.76 17.66 -4.52
N PHE A 234 25.81 18.32 -3.35
CA PHE A 234 26.54 17.88 -2.16
C PHE A 234 25.66 17.79 -0.88
N THR A 235 24.35 18.07 -0.99
CA THR A 235 23.41 18.04 0.15
C THR A 235 22.30 17.01 -0.07
N ARG A 236 22.25 15.98 0.78
CA ARG A 236 21.19 14.96 0.73
C ARG A 236 20.14 15.16 1.82
N THR A 237 18.91 14.81 1.49
CA THR A 237 17.73 14.92 2.38
C THR A 237 17.55 13.70 3.27
N GLY A 238 18.11 12.55 2.90
CA GLY A 238 17.94 11.27 3.61
C GLY A 238 19.21 10.41 3.60
N ILE A 239 19.30 9.50 4.58
CA ILE A 239 20.41 8.56 4.77
C ILE A 239 20.14 7.23 4.08
N GLY A 240 18.89 6.79 4.12
CA GLY A 240 18.44 5.56 3.49
C GLY A 240 16.97 5.29 3.76
N THR A 241 16.41 4.34 3.04
CA THR A 241 14.99 3.98 3.10
C THR A 241 14.82 2.63 3.79
N ILE A 242 14.03 2.61 4.86
CA ILE A 242 13.66 1.40 5.59
C ILE A 242 12.23 0.99 5.22
N VAL A 243 12.04 -0.31 5.03
CA VAL A 243 10.78 -0.93 4.61
C VAL A 243 10.40 -2.05 5.60
N ASP A 244 9.16 -2.02 6.06
CA ASP A 244 8.55 -3.07 6.88
C ASP A 244 8.17 -4.25 5.98
N MET A 245 8.94 -5.34 6.08
CA MET A 245 8.75 -6.56 5.28
C MET A 245 7.76 -7.55 5.91
N ASP A 246 7.31 -7.29 7.13
CA ASP A 246 6.37 -8.16 7.86
C ASP A 246 4.91 -7.70 7.62
N SER A 247 4.72 -6.49 7.06
CA SER A 247 3.42 -5.91 6.68
C SER A 247 3.36 -5.51 5.20
N LEU A 248 3.42 -6.50 4.30
CA LEU A 248 3.26 -6.31 2.85
C LEU A 248 1.78 -6.17 2.43
N GLU A 249 1.53 -5.38 1.39
CA GLU A 249 0.22 -5.19 0.75
C GLU A 249 0.38 -5.29 -0.78
N ILE A 250 -0.66 -5.67 -1.52
CA ILE A 250 -0.61 -5.75 -2.99
C ILE A 250 -1.44 -4.60 -3.56
N GLN A 251 -0.78 -3.62 -4.18
CA GLN A 251 -1.45 -2.53 -4.87
C GLN A 251 -1.78 -2.96 -6.30
N VAL A 252 -3.07 -3.02 -6.64
CA VAL A 252 -3.57 -3.49 -7.94
C VAL A 252 -4.23 -2.34 -8.68
N ASP A 253 -3.79 -2.06 -9.91
CA ASP A 253 -4.33 -0.97 -10.73
C ASP A 253 -5.56 -1.46 -11.52
N VAL A 254 -6.75 -1.15 -11.00
CA VAL A 254 -8.03 -1.57 -11.59
C VAL A 254 -8.49 -0.56 -12.66
N ASN A 255 -8.79 -1.06 -13.87
CA ASN A 255 -9.37 -0.22 -14.93
C ASN A 255 -10.76 0.31 -14.53
N GLU A 256 -11.00 1.60 -14.81
CA GLU A 256 -12.25 2.32 -14.46
C GLU A 256 -13.53 1.58 -14.90
N SER A 257 -13.51 0.88 -16.03
CA SER A 257 -14.65 0.09 -16.52
C SER A 257 -15.09 -1.04 -15.57
N TYR A 258 -14.26 -1.39 -14.59
CA TYR A 258 -14.45 -2.48 -13.62
C TYR A 258 -14.51 -1.98 -12.17
N ILE A 259 -14.18 -0.72 -11.87
CA ILE A 259 -14.18 -0.19 -10.50
C ILE A 259 -15.56 -0.28 -9.83
N ASN A 260 -16.62 -0.21 -10.63
CA ASN A 260 -18.02 -0.36 -10.20
C ASN A 260 -18.39 -1.76 -9.66
N ARG A 261 -17.49 -2.74 -9.78
CA ARG A 261 -17.65 -4.12 -9.30
C ARG A 261 -16.74 -4.45 -8.11
N VAL A 262 -15.83 -3.56 -7.73
CA VAL A 262 -14.92 -3.74 -6.60
C VAL A 262 -15.58 -3.28 -5.30
N ALA A 263 -15.49 -4.09 -4.25
CA ALA A 263 -16.02 -3.77 -2.93
C ALA A 263 -15.11 -4.31 -1.80
N ALA A 264 -15.06 -3.62 -0.67
CA ALA A 264 -14.25 -4.03 0.48
C ALA A 264 -14.74 -5.39 1.04
N GLY A 265 -13.80 -6.30 1.31
CA GLY A 265 -14.10 -7.65 1.81
C GLY A 265 -14.56 -8.64 0.74
N GLN A 266 -14.39 -8.33 -0.55
CA GLN A 266 -14.46 -9.35 -1.61
C GLN A 266 -13.26 -10.31 -1.50
N PRO A 267 -13.46 -11.64 -1.63
CA PRO A 267 -12.38 -12.60 -1.61
C PRO A 267 -11.50 -12.46 -2.86
N VAL A 268 -10.18 -12.49 -2.68
CA VAL A 268 -9.20 -12.40 -3.77
C VAL A 268 -8.21 -13.57 -3.73
N GLU A 269 -7.70 -13.94 -4.90
CA GLU A 269 -6.64 -14.96 -5.05
C GLU A 269 -5.47 -14.30 -5.81
N ALA A 270 -4.39 -14.00 -5.10
CA ALA A 270 -3.19 -13.41 -5.68
C ALA A 270 -2.15 -14.49 -5.98
N THR A 271 -1.44 -14.35 -7.10
CA THR A 271 -0.29 -15.20 -7.47
C THR A 271 0.92 -14.33 -7.76
N LEU A 272 2.10 -14.80 -7.35
CA LEU A 272 3.35 -14.06 -7.56
C LEU A 272 4.10 -14.64 -8.75
N ASN A 273 4.54 -13.80 -9.69
CA ASN A 273 5.32 -14.24 -10.86
C ASN A 273 6.61 -15.02 -10.49
N ALA A 274 7.16 -14.78 -9.29
CA ALA A 274 8.32 -15.49 -8.75
C ALA A 274 7.98 -16.86 -8.14
N TYR A 275 6.72 -17.11 -7.79
CA TYR A 275 6.23 -18.34 -7.16
C TYR A 275 4.86 -18.75 -7.75
N PRO A 276 4.80 -19.25 -9.00
CA PRO A 276 3.53 -19.51 -9.70
C PRO A 276 2.61 -20.52 -9.00
N ASP A 277 3.18 -21.49 -8.29
CA ASP A 277 2.43 -22.49 -7.52
C ASP A 277 1.90 -21.96 -6.17
N TRP A 278 2.40 -20.81 -5.69
CA TRP A 278 1.96 -20.21 -4.44
C TRP A 278 0.82 -19.22 -4.68
N ARG A 279 -0.38 -19.66 -4.29
CA ARG A 279 -1.59 -18.84 -4.28
C ARG A 279 -1.83 -18.26 -2.89
N ILE A 280 -2.05 -16.96 -2.83
CA ILE A 280 -2.23 -16.18 -1.61
C ILE A 280 -3.71 -15.73 -1.56
N PRO A 281 -4.54 -16.27 -0.65
CA PRO A 281 -5.90 -15.77 -0.45
C PRO A 281 -5.89 -14.45 0.31
N GLY A 282 -6.88 -13.59 0.05
CA GLY A 282 -7.15 -12.34 0.76
C GLY A 282 -8.64 -12.01 0.84
#